data_AF-A0A1Q8UA50-F1
#
_entry.id   AF-A0A1Q8UA50-F1
#
_cell.length_a   1.000
_cell.length_b   1.000
_cell.length_c   1.000
_cell.angle_alpha   90.00
_cell.angle_beta   90.00
_cell.angle_gamma   90.00
#
_symmetry.space_group_name_H-M   'P 1'
#
loop_
_entity.id
_entity.type
_entity.pdbx_description
1 polymer ?
#
loop_
_entity_poly.entity_id
_entity_poly.type
_entity_poly.pdbx_seq_one_letter_code
_entity_poly.pdbx_strand_id
1 'polypeptide(L)'
;MAFSADELRVLRRALAIALHPMPLSDEDVQDCLRLAGSVDEAVGEAGRLRAFLLADLARYRNALPGSATGYLELLQDALAAGYDPRPDDLAALRALRGGRLAAALLERCQVLAERSVRARLAGRSAGLTAPGPRGRLLALPGGRAAGQEPDRPGTPATPGRPQKPGDRPMPKPSEVFPPRRRPAPPPSEERAAG
;
A
#
# COMPACT_ATOMS: atom_id res chain seq x y z
N MET A 1 -6.65 6.99 20.36
CA MET A 1 -5.66 6.70 21.42
C MET A 1 -5.68 7.85 22.40
N ALA A 2 -5.57 7.58 23.70
CA ALA A 2 -5.40 8.60 24.73
C ALA A 2 -4.07 8.33 25.44
N PHE A 3 -3.24 9.36 25.61
CA PHE A 3 -1.99 9.24 26.36
C PHE A 3 -2.26 9.31 27.85
N SER A 4 -1.53 8.52 28.63
CA SER A 4 -1.49 8.65 30.08
C SER A 4 -0.74 9.92 30.50
N ALA A 5 -0.92 10.34 31.75
CA ALA A 5 -0.21 11.51 32.29
C ALA A 5 1.32 11.36 32.22
N ASP A 6 1.84 10.14 32.41
CA ASP A 6 3.27 9.86 32.39
C ASP A 6 3.83 9.89 30.96
N GLU A 7 3.12 9.28 30.01
CA GLU A 7 3.48 9.38 28.59
C GLU A 7 3.51 10.83 28.10
N LEU A 8 2.57 11.67 28.57
CA LEU A 8 2.58 13.11 28.26
C LEU A 8 3.77 13.85 28.89
N ARG A 9 4.20 13.46 30.09
CA ARG A 9 5.41 14.02 30.72
C ARG A 9 6.66 13.64 29.92
N VAL A 10 6.78 12.37 29.51
CA VAL A 10 7.87 11.88 28.67
C VAL A 10 7.89 12.61 27.32
N LEU A 11 6.74 12.75 26.67
CA LEU A 11 6.62 13.48 25.40
C LEU A 11 7.02 14.95 25.55
N ARG A 12 6.54 15.64 26.58
CA ARG A 12 6.88 17.04 26.85
C ARG A 12 8.38 17.21 27.09
N ARG A 13 8.99 16.29 27.84
CA ARG A 13 10.45 16.27 28.08
C ARG A 13 11.20 16.08 26.77
N ALA A 14 10.83 15.06 25.97
CA ALA A 14 11.44 14.79 24.67
C ALA A 14 11.38 16.00 23.72
N LEU A 15 10.23 16.68 23.66
CA LEU A 15 10.06 17.90 22.87
C LEU A 15 10.93 19.06 23.37
N ALA A 16 11.06 19.24 24.68
CA ALA A 16 11.94 20.27 25.24
C ALA A 16 13.41 20.04 24.86
N ILE A 17 13.86 18.79 24.84
CA ILE A 17 15.21 18.40 24.42
C ILE A 17 15.39 18.59 22.92
N ALA A 18 14.38 18.27 22.11
CA ALA A 18 14.44 18.49 20.66
C ALA A 18 14.58 19.99 20.31
N LEU A 19 13.97 20.87 21.11
CA LEU A 19 14.11 22.33 20.97
C LEU A 19 15.42 22.87 21.55
N HIS A 20 15.91 22.27 22.64
CA HIS A 20 17.13 22.65 23.33
C HIS A 20 17.98 21.41 23.61
N PRO A 21 18.87 21.03 22.66
CA PRO A 21 19.64 19.80 22.77
C PRO A 21 20.54 19.81 24.00
N MET A 22 20.23 18.90 24.93
CA MET A 22 20.99 18.67 26.16
C MET A 22 21.27 17.18 26.28
N PRO A 23 22.38 16.77 26.91
CA PRO A 23 22.66 15.36 27.16
C PRO A 23 21.54 14.72 27.97
N LEU A 24 21.09 13.55 27.51
CA LEU A 24 20.04 12.76 28.14
C LEU A 24 20.63 11.66 29.02
N SER A 25 19.92 11.33 30.09
CA SER A 25 20.22 10.11 30.85
C SER A 25 19.76 8.87 30.07
N ASP A 26 20.39 7.72 30.33
CA ASP A 26 20.00 6.45 29.72
C ASP A 26 18.53 6.09 30.02
N GLU A 27 18.03 6.45 31.20
CA GLU A 27 16.63 6.24 31.60
C GLU A 27 15.67 7.08 30.74
N ASP A 28 15.98 8.36 30.53
CA ASP A 28 15.17 9.24 29.69
C ASP A 28 15.14 8.76 28.24
N VAL A 29 16.26 8.23 27.73
CA VAL A 29 16.33 7.61 26.40
C VAL A 29 15.42 6.38 26.33
N GLN A 30 15.49 5.50 27.32
CA GLN A 30 14.63 4.31 27.35
C GLN A 30 13.15 4.64 27.49
N ASP A 31 12.79 5.65 28.26
CA ASP A 31 11.42 6.16 28.32
C ASP A 31 10.91 6.64 26.96
N CYS A 32 11.74 7.38 26.22
CA CYS A 32 11.39 7.85 24.89
C CYS A 32 11.22 6.69 23.90
N LEU A 33 12.11 5.69 23.96
CA LEU A 33 12.01 4.49 23.11
C LEU A 33 10.77 3.66 23.44
N ARG A 34 10.43 3.50 24.73
CA ARG A 34 9.18 2.85 25.15
C ARG A 34 7.96 3.59 24.64
N LEU A 35 7.92 4.91 24.80
CA LEU A 35 6.82 5.74 24.29
C LEU A 35 6.69 5.63 22.77
N ALA A 36 7.80 5.67 22.03
CA ALA A 36 7.80 5.50 20.59
C ALA A 36 7.25 4.12 20.19
N GLY A 37 7.67 3.06 20.87
CA GLY A 37 7.12 1.70 20.69
C GLY A 37 5.61 1.64 20.90
N SER A 38 5.10 2.21 22.00
CA SER A 38 3.65 2.27 22.27
C SER A 38 2.88 3.02 21.18
N VAL A 39 3.44 4.11 20.64
CA VAL A 39 2.83 4.88 19.54
C VAL A 39 2.83 4.05 18.25
N ASP A 40 3.94 3.41 17.91
CA ASP A 40 4.04 2.58 16.71
C ASP A 40 3.08 1.38 16.77
N GLU A 41 2.95 0.74 17.95
CA GLU A 41 1.97 -0.32 18.18
C GLU A 41 0.54 0.18 18.00
N ALA A 42 0.21 1.34 18.56
CA ALA A 42 -1.12 1.94 18.41
C ALA A 42 -1.42 2.32 16.95
N VAL A 43 -0.43 2.82 16.20
CA VAL A 43 -0.55 3.10 14.76
C VAL A 43 -0.75 1.79 13.99
N GLY A 44 -0.02 0.74 14.33
CA GLY A 44 -0.16 -0.59 13.75
C GLY A 44 -1.56 -1.18 13.98
N GLU A 45 -2.07 -1.09 15.21
CA GLU A 45 -3.43 -1.55 15.55
C GLU A 45 -4.50 -0.72 14.84
N ALA A 46 -4.37 0.61 14.82
CA ALA A 46 -5.26 1.48 14.05
C ALA A 46 -5.27 1.10 12.55
N GLY A 47 -4.11 0.73 12.00
CA GLY A 47 -3.97 0.20 10.65
C GLY A 47 -4.74 -1.10 10.44
N ARG A 48 -4.66 -2.05 11.39
CA ARG A 48 -5.40 -3.32 11.36
C ARG A 48 -6.91 -3.09 11.41
N LEU A 49 -7.38 -2.26 12.34
CA LEU A 49 -8.80 -1.89 12.45
C LEU A 49 -9.30 -1.23 11.18
N ARG A 50 -8.53 -0.30 10.59
CA ARG A 50 -8.89 0.34 9.33
C ARG A 50 -8.96 -0.66 8.18
N ALA A 51 -8.00 -1.60 8.09
CA ALA A 51 -8.02 -2.63 7.05
C ALA A 51 -9.29 -3.51 7.15
N PHE A 52 -9.66 -3.88 8.37
CA PHE A 52 -10.90 -4.61 8.63
C PHE A 52 -12.14 -3.81 8.21
N LEU A 53 -12.26 -2.54 8.63
CA LEU A 53 -13.38 -1.68 8.25
C LEU A 53 -13.50 -1.50 6.73
N LEU A 54 -12.38 -1.38 6.01
CA LEU A 54 -12.39 -1.27 4.55
C LEU A 54 -12.82 -2.57 3.86
N ALA A 55 -12.41 -3.72 4.40
CA ALA A 55 -12.88 -5.03 3.91
C ALA A 55 -14.38 -5.19 4.14
N ASP A 56 -14.87 -4.78 5.31
CA ASP A 56 -16.28 -4.78 5.65
C ASP A 56 -17.08 -3.83 4.75
N LEU A 57 -16.60 -2.61 4.50
CA LEU A 57 -17.23 -1.69 3.53
C LEU A 57 -17.41 -2.33 2.15
N ALA A 58 -16.39 -3.02 1.65
CA ALA A 58 -16.48 -3.74 0.38
C ALA A 58 -17.51 -4.88 0.45
N ARG A 59 -17.56 -5.64 1.55
CA ARG A 59 -18.54 -6.71 1.79
C ARG A 59 -19.98 -6.16 1.79
N TYR A 60 -20.23 -5.10 2.56
CA TYR A 60 -21.53 -4.44 2.60
C TYR A 60 -21.89 -3.90 1.20
N ARG A 61 -20.97 -3.24 0.50
CA ARG A 61 -21.22 -2.72 -0.85
C ARG A 61 -21.58 -3.83 -1.85
N ASN A 62 -20.93 -4.97 -1.80
CA ASN A 62 -21.21 -6.11 -2.67
C ASN A 62 -22.56 -6.78 -2.38
N ALA A 63 -23.13 -6.57 -1.20
CA ALA A 63 -24.43 -7.09 -0.78
C ALA A 63 -25.59 -6.11 -1.05
N LEU A 64 -25.35 -5.00 -1.74
CA LEU A 64 -26.39 -4.04 -2.09
C LEU A 64 -27.40 -4.64 -3.09
N PRO A 65 -28.69 -4.26 -3.00
CA PRO A 65 -29.27 -3.23 -2.12
C PRO A 65 -29.61 -3.73 -0.70
N GLY A 66 -29.53 -5.03 -0.41
CA GLY A 66 -30.00 -5.64 0.84
C GLY A 66 -29.25 -5.17 2.10
N SER A 67 -28.05 -4.65 1.94
CA SER A 67 -27.16 -4.14 3.00
C SER A 67 -27.14 -2.61 3.12
N ALA A 68 -28.05 -1.89 2.45
CA ALA A 68 -27.98 -0.44 2.29
C ALA A 68 -27.80 0.33 3.60
N THR A 69 -28.57 0.01 4.64
CA THR A 69 -28.48 0.69 5.94
C THR A 69 -27.09 0.53 6.55
N GLY A 70 -26.58 -0.70 6.66
CA GLY A 70 -25.27 -0.96 7.24
C GLY A 70 -24.12 -0.41 6.39
N TYR A 71 -24.25 -0.40 5.06
CA TYR A 71 -23.27 0.24 4.18
C TYR A 71 -23.19 1.76 4.44
N LEU A 72 -24.33 2.42 4.58
CA LEU A 72 -24.39 3.87 4.75
C LEU A 72 -23.88 4.32 6.14
N GLU A 73 -24.21 3.57 7.19
CA GLU A 73 -23.67 3.80 8.56
C GLU A 73 -22.15 3.62 8.58
N LEU A 74 -21.66 2.49 8.08
CA LEU A 74 -20.23 2.21 8.05
C LEU A 74 -19.45 3.22 7.20
N LEU A 75 -20.06 3.71 6.10
CA LEU A 75 -19.45 4.75 5.28
C LEU A 75 -19.37 6.09 6.04
N GLN A 76 -20.38 6.46 6.84
CA GLN A 76 -20.31 7.67 7.65
C GLN A 76 -19.16 7.62 8.66
N ASP A 77 -19.02 6.50 9.36
CA ASP A 77 -17.96 6.30 10.34
C ASP A 77 -16.58 6.33 9.68
N ALA A 78 -16.45 5.67 8.53
CA ALA A 78 -15.21 5.69 7.76
C ALA A 78 -14.84 7.11 7.29
N LEU A 79 -15.82 7.90 6.82
CA LEU A 79 -15.60 9.29 6.41
C LEU A 79 -15.25 10.18 7.62
N ALA A 80 -15.83 9.95 8.79
CA ALA A 80 -15.45 10.64 10.03
C ALA A 80 -14.00 10.31 10.44
N ALA A 81 -13.54 9.08 10.15
CA ALA A 81 -12.16 8.65 10.35
C ALA A 81 -11.19 9.08 9.22
N GLY A 82 -11.63 9.90 8.25
CA GLY A 82 -10.77 10.43 7.18
C GLY A 82 -10.56 9.47 6.01
N TYR A 83 -11.49 8.55 5.74
CA TYR A 83 -11.50 7.74 4.53
C TYR A 83 -11.67 8.60 3.26
N ASP A 84 -10.87 8.34 2.22
CA ASP A 84 -11.02 8.93 0.87
C ASP A 84 -11.98 8.04 0.06
N PRO A 85 -13.17 8.52 -0.30
CA PRO A 85 -14.18 7.70 -0.96
C PRO A 85 -13.73 7.23 -2.34
N ARG A 86 -13.99 5.96 -2.65
CA ARG A 86 -13.62 5.34 -3.94
C ARG A 86 -14.69 5.59 -5.01
N PRO A 87 -14.33 5.47 -6.30
CA PRO A 87 -15.31 5.53 -7.39
C PRO A 87 -16.48 4.55 -7.21
N ASP A 88 -16.20 3.35 -6.72
CA ASP A 88 -17.21 2.34 -6.40
C ASP A 88 -18.20 2.82 -5.33
N ASP A 89 -17.73 3.61 -4.35
CA ASP A 89 -18.59 4.14 -3.28
C ASP A 89 -19.54 5.19 -3.86
N LEU A 90 -19.05 6.04 -4.77
CA LEU A 90 -19.87 6.98 -5.52
C LEU A 90 -20.87 6.25 -6.43
N ALA A 91 -20.48 5.14 -7.06
CA ALA A 91 -21.37 4.32 -7.88
C ALA A 91 -22.48 3.68 -7.03
N ALA A 92 -22.13 3.12 -5.86
CA ALA A 92 -23.08 2.54 -4.91
C ALA A 92 -24.08 3.59 -4.40
N LEU A 93 -23.60 4.77 -3.99
CA LEU A 93 -24.47 5.86 -3.54
C LEU A 93 -25.39 6.36 -4.66
N ARG A 94 -24.90 6.40 -5.91
CA ARG A 94 -25.73 6.70 -7.09
C ARG A 94 -26.70 5.58 -7.45
N ALA A 95 -26.51 4.35 -7.00
CA ALA A 95 -27.46 3.25 -7.21
C ALA A 95 -28.57 3.26 -6.16
N LEU A 96 -28.26 3.71 -4.93
CA LEU A 96 -29.20 3.85 -3.82
C LEU A 96 -30.09 5.11 -3.91
N ARG A 97 -30.45 5.53 -5.13
CA ARG A 97 -31.27 6.74 -5.34
C ARG A 97 -32.63 6.58 -4.67
N GLY A 98 -32.98 7.52 -3.80
CA GLY A 98 -34.26 7.54 -3.07
C GLY A 98 -34.11 7.85 -1.58
N GLY A 99 -32.94 7.61 -1.00
CA GLY A 99 -32.66 7.94 0.40
C GLY A 99 -32.06 9.33 0.60
N ARG A 100 -32.64 10.14 1.51
CA ARG A 100 -32.06 11.45 1.90
C ARG A 100 -30.62 11.34 2.41
N LEU A 101 -30.34 10.29 3.18
CA LEU A 101 -29.02 10.04 3.75
C LEU A 101 -27.99 9.65 2.68
N ALA A 102 -28.37 8.81 1.71
CA ALA A 102 -27.51 8.44 0.59
C ALA A 102 -27.18 9.66 -0.30
N ALA A 103 -28.15 10.55 -0.53
CA ALA A 103 -27.92 11.80 -1.26
C ALA A 103 -26.95 12.73 -0.52
N ALA A 104 -27.14 12.94 0.79
CA ALA A 104 -26.22 13.77 1.59
C ALA A 104 -24.79 13.20 1.62
N LEU A 105 -24.66 11.88 1.74
CA LEU A 105 -23.37 11.21 1.66
C LEU A 105 -22.72 11.33 0.27
N LEU A 106 -23.51 11.26 -0.80
CA LEU A 106 -22.99 11.41 -2.16
C LEU A 106 -22.34 12.78 -2.36
N GLU A 107 -23.02 13.86 -1.98
CA GLU A 107 -22.49 15.23 -2.07
C GLU A 107 -21.19 15.37 -1.27
N ARG A 108 -21.17 14.89 -0.02
CA ARG A 108 -19.97 14.91 0.82
C ARG A 108 -18.82 14.12 0.19
N CYS A 109 -19.11 12.93 -0.34
CA CYS A 109 -18.10 12.08 -0.96
C CYS A 109 -17.54 12.70 -2.24
N GLN A 110 -18.36 13.40 -3.04
CA GLN A 110 -17.90 14.10 -4.24
C GLN A 110 -16.90 15.21 -3.89
N VAL A 111 -17.20 16.05 -2.90
CA VAL A 111 -16.29 17.11 -2.44
C VAL A 111 -14.95 16.54 -1.97
N LEU A 112 -14.99 15.44 -1.22
CA LEU A 112 -13.77 14.77 -0.73
C LEU A 112 -12.96 14.16 -1.87
N ALA A 113 -13.62 13.45 -2.80
CA ALA A 113 -12.98 12.86 -3.97
C ALA A 113 -12.36 13.93 -4.88
N GLU A 114 -13.04 15.06 -5.09
CA GLU A 114 -12.49 16.19 -5.86
C GLU A 114 -11.27 16.79 -5.17
N ARG A 115 -11.33 16.99 -3.86
CA ARG A 115 -10.19 17.48 -3.08
C ARG A 115 -9.02 16.52 -3.16
N SER A 116 -9.26 15.20 -3.08
CA SER A 116 -8.19 14.20 -3.16
C SER A 116 -7.58 14.12 -4.57
N VAL A 117 -8.40 14.22 -5.63
CA VAL A 117 -7.91 14.33 -7.01
C VAL A 117 -7.07 15.60 -7.19
N ARG A 118 -7.56 16.75 -6.73
CA ARG A 118 -6.82 18.03 -6.82
C ARG A 118 -5.48 17.96 -6.09
N ALA A 119 -5.45 17.38 -4.90
CA ALA A 119 -4.21 17.17 -4.15
C ALA A 119 -3.23 16.26 -4.89
N ARG A 120 -3.71 15.16 -5.49
CA ARG A 120 -2.89 14.26 -6.33
C ARG A 120 -2.32 14.96 -7.56
N LEU A 121 -3.11 15.81 -8.22
CA LEU A 121 -2.67 16.59 -9.37
C LEU A 121 -1.63 17.65 -8.97
N ALA A 122 -1.86 18.37 -7.87
CA ALA A 122 -0.94 19.37 -7.34
C ALA A 122 0.41 18.74 -6.90
N GLY A 123 0.37 17.58 -6.24
CA GLY A 123 1.58 16.83 -5.87
C GLY A 123 2.34 16.31 -7.09
N ARG A 124 1.64 15.90 -8.15
CA ARG A 124 2.25 15.49 -9.43
C ARG A 124 2.93 16.66 -10.14
N SER A 125 2.35 17.86 -10.08
CA SER A 125 3.01 19.07 -10.61
C SER A 125 4.26 19.46 -9.82
N ALA A 126 4.31 19.22 -8.50
CA ALA A 126 5.51 19.48 -7.70
C ALA A 126 6.64 18.46 -7.94
N GLY A 127 6.31 17.22 -8.31
CA GLY A 127 7.28 16.19 -8.73
C GLY A 127 7.81 16.36 -10.16
N LEU A 128 7.18 17.23 -10.96
CA LEU A 128 7.68 17.69 -12.26
C LEU A 128 8.43 19.02 -12.08
N THR A 129 9.41 19.05 -11.18
CA THR A 129 10.51 20.01 -11.37
C THR A 129 11.09 19.71 -12.74
N ALA A 130 10.99 20.69 -13.64
CA ALA A 130 11.41 20.57 -15.04
C ALA A 130 12.78 19.86 -15.11
N PRO A 131 13.02 18.96 -16.08
CA PRO A 131 14.33 18.38 -16.24
C PRO A 131 15.31 19.55 -16.37
N GLY A 132 16.18 19.71 -15.36
CA GLY A 132 17.18 20.77 -15.36
C GLY A 132 17.92 20.75 -16.69
N PRO A 133 18.36 21.92 -17.20
CA PRO A 133 18.97 22.01 -18.53
C PRO A 133 20.10 20.99 -18.60
N ARG A 134 19.94 19.97 -19.45
CA ARG A 134 20.96 18.94 -19.66
C ARG A 134 22.23 19.67 -20.09
N GLY A 135 23.21 19.74 -19.18
CA GLY A 135 24.48 20.40 -19.45
C GLY A 135 25.06 19.85 -20.75
N ARG A 136 25.28 20.72 -21.74
CA ARG A 136 26.01 20.34 -22.96
C ARG A 136 27.39 19.86 -22.51
N LEU A 137 27.68 18.59 -22.75
CA LEU A 137 29.03 18.06 -22.61
C LEU A 137 29.93 18.81 -23.59
N LEU A 138 30.80 19.66 -23.06
CA LEU A 138 31.87 20.28 -23.84
C LEU A 138 32.89 19.18 -24.16
N ALA A 139 33.07 18.90 -25.44
CA ALA A 139 34.12 18.01 -25.91
C ALA A 139 35.48 18.61 -25.52
N LEU A 140 36.26 17.87 -24.73
CA LEU A 140 37.63 18.23 -24.39
C LEU A 140 38.52 18.13 -25.65
N PRO A 141 39.28 19.19 -26.02
CA PRO A 141 40.20 19.13 -27.13
C PRO A 141 41.48 18.40 -26.70
N GLY A 142 41.62 17.14 -27.11
CA GLY A 142 42.82 16.32 -26.87
C GLY A 142 43.18 15.54 -28.12
N GLY A 143 44.11 16.08 -28.91
CA GLY A 143 44.56 15.50 -30.18
C GLY A 143 45.69 14.47 -30.02
N ARG A 144 45.54 13.38 -30.79
CA ARG A 144 46.54 12.59 -31.55
C ARG A 144 47.84 12.14 -30.86
N ALA A 145 48.01 10.82 -30.76
CA ALA A 145 49.29 10.15 -31.01
C ALA A 145 49.09 9.05 -32.08
N ALA A 146 50.10 8.93 -32.93
CA ALA A 146 50.09 8.32 -34.25
C ALA A 146 50.13 6.78 -34.26
N GLY A 147 49.67 6.22 -35.38
CA GLY A 147 50.26 5.01 -35.95
C GLY A 147 49.61 3.67 -35.61
N GLN A 148 48.44 3.40 -36.18
CA GLN A 148 48.10 2.06 -36.70
C GLN A 148 46.84 2.17 -37.54
N GLU A 149 46.91 1.83 -38.83
CA GLU A 149 45.72 1.53 -39.63
C GLU A 149 45.08 0.25 -39.09
N PRO A 150 43.79 0.25 -38.73
CA PRO A 150 43.01 -0.96 -38.66
C PRO A 150 42.15 -1.08 -39.93
N ASP A 151 42.08 -2.32 -40.37
CA ASP A 151 41.43 -2.83 -41.56
C ASP A 151 39.99 -2.32 -41.78
N ARG A 152 39.59 -2.32 -43.06
CA ARG A 152 38.26 -1.91 -43.53
C ARG A 152 37.15 -2.68 -42.80
N PRO A 153 36.12 -2.00 -42.24
CA PRO A 153 34.96 -2.69 -41.71
C PRO A 153 34.11 -3.24 -42.87
N GLY A 154 33.95 -4.56 -42.89
CA GLY A 154 33.05 -5.28 -43.78
C GLY A 154 31.58 -4.85 -43.62
N THR A 155 30.83 -5.10 -44.67
CA THR A 155 29.38 -4.89 -44.79
C THR A 155 28.57 -5.31 -43.54
N PRO A 156 27.55 -4.53 -43.14
CA PRO A 156 26.72 -4.86 -41.99
C PRO A 156 25.91 -6.14 -42.24
N ALA A 157 26.03 -7.08 -41.31
CA ALA A 157 25.20 -8.28 -41.27
C ALA A 157 23.73 -7.91 -41.00
N THR A 158 22.85 -8.51 -41.78
CA THR A 158 21.39 -8.45 -41.65
C THR A 158 20.95 -8.89 -40.25
N PRO A 159 20.03 -8.17 -39.58
CA PRO A 159 19.51 -8.60 -38.29
C PRO A 159 18.76 -9.93 -38.43
N GLY A 160 19.19 -10.92 -37.64
CA GLY A 160 18.61 -12.25 -37.58
C GLY A 160 17.14 -12.23 -37.16
N ARG A 161 16.36 -13.04 -37.85
CA ARG A 161 14.95 -13.36 -37.59
C ARG A 161 14.74 -13.83 -36.14
N PRO A 162 13.62 -13.47 -35.48
CA PRO A 162 13.32 -13.97 -34.13
C PRO A 162 13.21 -15.50 -34.10
N GLN A 163 13.91 -16.12 -33.16
CA GLN A 163 13.84 -17.56 -32.89
C GLN A 163 12.47 -17.94 -32.35
N LYS A 164 11.89 -19.02 -32.90
CA LYS A 164 10.68 -19.64 -32.39
C LYS A 164 10.98 -20.32 -31.04
N PRO A 165 10.06 -20.28 -30.06
CA PRO A 165 10.18 -21.05 -28.83
C PRO A 165 10.27 -22.54 -29.15
N GLY A 166 11.32 -23.20 -28.67
CA GLY A 166 11.51 -24.64 -28.83
C GLY A 166 10.47 -25.44 -28.03
N ASP A 167 9.99 -26.52 -28.65
CA ASP A 167 9.11 -27.51 -28.05
C ASP A 167 9.75 -28.11 -26.80
N ARG A 168 9.24 -27.74 -25.62
CA ARG A 168 9.42 -28.54 -24.41
C ARG A 168 8.29 -29.56 -24.36
N PRO A 169 8.57 -30.86 -24.18
CA PRO A 169 7.53 -31.86 -23.99
C PRO A 169 6.66 -31.48 -22.79
N MET A 170 5.35 -31.36 -22.99
CA MET A 170 4.41 -31.20 -21.88
C MET A 170 4.48 -32.43 -20.96
N PRO A 171 4.63 -32.25 -19.63
CA PRO A 171 4.49 -33.35 -18.69
C PRO A 171 3.05 -33.87 -18.70
N LYS A 172 2.89 -35.20 -18.62
CA LYS A 172 1.58 -35.86 -18.72
C LYS A 172 0.73 -35.56 -17.48
N PRO A 173 -0.62 -35.56 -17.59
CA PRO A 173 -1.52 -35.20 -16.49
C PRO A 173 -1.41 -36.03 -15.20
N SER A 174 -0.74 -37.19 -15.24
CA SER A 174 -0.59 -38.10 -14.11
C SER A 174 0.51 -37.72 -13.11
N GLU A 175 1.28 -36.66 -13.35
CA GLU A 175 2.36 -36.20 -12.44
C GLU A 175 1.99 -34.94 -11.63
N VAL A 176 0.85 -34.30 -11.90
CA VAL A 176 0.38 -33.10 -11.16
C VAL A 176 -0.66 -33.45 -10.08
N PHE A 177 -1.10 -34.71 -9.99
CA PHE A 177 -2.05 -35.18 -8.99
C PHE A 177 -1.52 -36.42 -8.25
N PRO A 178 -0.82 -36.27 -7.11
CA PRO A 178 -0.60 -37.40 -6.22
C PRO A 178 -1.96 -37.96 -5.75
N PRO A 179 -2.16 -39.29 -5.74
CA PRO A 179 -3.42 -39.88 -5.31
C PRO A 179 -3.70 -39.52 -3.86
N ARG A 180 -4.94 -39.07 -3.59
CA ARG A 180 -5.45 -38.77 -2.25
C ARG A 180 -5.20 -39.97 -1.32
N ARG A 181 -4.30 -39.83 -0.34
CA ARG A 181 -4.30 -40.72 0.83
C ARG A 181 -5.63 -40.52 1.55
N ARG A 182 -6.40 -41.60 1.71
CA ARG A 182 -7.57 -41.60 2.59
C ARG A 182 -7.11 -41.30 4.03
N PRO A 183 -7.85 -40.50 4.81
CA PRO A 183 -7.60 -40.36 6.24
C PRO A 183 -7.70 -41.73 6.93
N ALA A 184 -6.79 -42.01 7.87
CA ALA A 184 -6.88 -43.18 8.73
C ALA A 184 -8.14 -43.08 9.63
N PRO A 185 -8.83 -44.20 9.90
CA PRO A 185 -9.94 -44.20 10.86
C PRO A 185 -9.43 -43.87 12.28
N PRO A 186 -10.24 -43.21 13.12
CA PRO A 186 -9.86 -42.92 14.50
C PRO A 186 -9.67 -44.23 15.30
N PRO A 187 -8.74 -44.26 16.27
CA PRO A 187 -8.57 -45.41 17.14
C PRO A 187 -9.83 -45.63 17.98
N SER A 188 -10.25 -46.89 18.06
CA SER A 188 -11.32 -47.37 18.94
C SER A 188 -10.98 -47.04 20.39
N GLU A 189 -11.85 -46.30 21.08
CA GLU A 189 -11.85 -46.26 22.53
C GLU A 189 -12.26 -47.66 23.05
N GLU A 190 -11.26 -48.46 23.39
CA GLU A 190 -11.47 -49.61 24.26
C GLU A 190 -11.89 -49.08 25.63
N ARG A 191 -13.17 -49.27 25.92
CA ARG A 191 -13.72 -49.28 27.27
C ARG A 191 -12.93 -50.27 28.11
N ALA A 192 -12.05 -49.76 28.97
CA ALA A 192 -11.60 -50.50 30.14
C ALA A 192 -12.56 -50.19 31.29
N ALA A 193 -13.45 -51.14 31.55
CA ALA A 193 -14.08 -51.30 32.84
C ALA A 193 -13.00 -51.70 33.86
N GLY A 194 -13.03 -51.05 35.02
CA GLY A 194 -12.17 -51.30 36.17
C GLY A 194 -12.48 -50.33 37.28
#